data_AF-A0A376BW29-F1
#
_entry.id   AF-A0A376BW29-F1
#
_cell.length_a   1.000
_cell.length_b   1.000
_cell.length_c   1.000
_cell.angle_alpha   90.00
_cell.angle_beta   90.00
_cell.angle_gamma   90.00
#
_symmetry.space_group_name_H-M   'P 1'
#
loop_
_entity.id
_entity.type
_entity.pdbx_description
1 polymer ?
#
loop_
_entity_poly.entity_id
_entity_poly.type
_entity_poly.pdbx_seq_one_letter_code
_entity_poly.pdbx_strand_id
1 'polypeptide(L)'
;MQNIVSIQNITIRQTADNLYSLNDLHKASGGEDKHAPRRWLQNQQTDELIAELSKDGNSSLDKNQQVIQVIKGGNNSGTFVCKELVIHYAMWISPKFSLQVIQTFLNTVENSGSLNKPLPPEYFTHLAKMTRYAGKLWQFQNLMCQSPNSEQAKTMLNELVYSTNINETGFLFIFKPNLKADIQQAVDWLHTQSQVI
;
A
#
# COMPACT_ATOMS: atom_id res chain seq x y z
N MET A 1 18.33 3.72 10.94
CA MET A 1 18.01 2.73 9.89
C MET A 1 17.87 3.48 8.57
N GLN A 2 18.54 3.05 7.51
CA GLN A 2 18.44 3.69 6.17
C GLN A 2 17.31 3.00 5.40
N ASN A 3 16.29 3.75 5.00
CA ASN A 3 15.26 3.25 4.10
C ASN A 3 15.74 3.41 2.65
N ILE A 4 15.47 2.41 1.82
CA ILE A 4 15.87 2.37 0.42
C ILE A 4 14.59 2.35 -0.42
N VAL A 5 14.43 3.35 -1.29
CA VAL A 5 13.34 3.39 -2.26
C VAL A 5 13.90 3.02 -3.63
N SER A 6 13.27 2.04 -4.30
CA SER A 6 13.63 1.63 -5.66
C SER A 6 12.64 2.24 -6.66
N ILE A 7 13.13 3.13 -7.52
CA ILE A 7 12.37 3.62 -8.68
C ILE A 7 13.03 2.99 -9.91
N GLN A 8 12.34 2.06 -10.59
CA GLN A 8 12.81 1.48 -11.87
C GLN A 8 14.29 1.02 -11.85
N ASN A 9 14.67 0.22 -10.85
CA ASN A 9 16.03 -0.30 -10.66
C ASN A 9 17.08 0.73 -10.19
N ILE A 10 16.66 1.94 -9.78
CA ILE A 10 17.51 2.96 -9.18
C ILE A 10 17.30 2.96 -7.67
N THR A 11 18.36 2.65 -6.94
CA THR A 11 18.43 2.75 -5.47
C THR A 11 18.70 4.19 -5.07
N ILE A 12 17.72 4.88 -4.50
CA ILE A 12 17.90 6.23 -3.94
C ILE A 12 17.97 6.11 -2.42
N ARG A 13 19.07 6.59 -1.83
CA ARG A 13 19.21 6.62 -0.36
C ARG A 13 18.20 7.60 0.23
N GLN A 14 17.54 7.16 1.31
CA GLN A 14 16.61 7.97 2.08
C GLN A 14 17.10 8.14 3.53
N THR A 15 16.98 9.35 4.07
CA THR A 15 17.23 9.62 5.50
C THR A 15 16.00 9.25 6.34
N ALA A 16 16.16 9.21 7.66
CA ALA A 16 15.05 8.96 8.59
C ALA A 16 13.94 10.04 8.50
N ASP A 17 14.31 11.25 8.06
CA ASP A 17 13.42 12.42 7.93
C ASP A 17 12.74 12.50 6.56
N ASN A 18 12.63 11.35 5.86
CA ASN A 18 12.07 11.25 4.51
C ASN A 18 12.76 12.11 3.43
N LEU A 19 14.06 12.38 3.56
CA LEU A 19 14.84 13.09 2.52
C LEU A 19 15.53 12.12 1.58
N TYR A 20 15.61 12.48 0.30
CA TYR A 20 16.12 11.64 -0.78
C TYR A 20 17.43 12.20 -1.34
N SER A 21 18.39 11.33 -1.64
CA SER A 21 19.70 11.73 -2.15
C SER A 21 19.65 12.21 -3.61
N LEU A 22 19.90 13.50 -3.84
CA LEU A 22 20.06 14.06 -5.18
C LEU A 22 21.34 13.57 -5.86
N ASN A 23 22.36 13.19 -5.10
CA ASN A 23 23.59 12.63 -5.66
C ASN A 23 23.34 11.27 -6.32
N ASP A 24 22.47 10.45 -5.73
CA ASP A 24 22.13 9.15 -6.29
C ASP A 24 21.25 9.33 -7.54
N LEU A 25 20.30 10.27 -7.50
CA LEU A 25 19.51 10.66 -8.68
C LEU A 25 20.38 11.25 -9.81
N HIS A 26 21.36 12.08 -9.47
CA HIS A 26 22.30 12.68 -10.43
C HIS A 26 23.12 11.60 -11.14
N LYS A 27 23.64 10.61 -10.39
CA LYS A 27 24.34 9.47 -10.97
C LYS A 27 23.43 8.65 -11.88
N ALA A 28 22.20 8.38 -11.42
CA ALA A 28 21.23 7.60 -12.20
C ALA A 28 20.77 8.30 -13.49
N SER A 29 20.79 9.63 -13.51
CA SER A 29 20.40 10.45 -14.67
C SER A 29 21.57 10.73 -15.65
N GLY A 30 22.75 10.17 -15.42
CA GLY A 30 23.90 10.26 -16.33
C GLY A 30 25.09 11.07 -15.82
N GLY A 31 24.99 11.71 -14.65
CA GLY A 31 26.14 12.26 -13.92
C GLY A 31 26.82 13.47 -14.55
N GLU A 32 26.21 14.16 -15.52
CA GLU A 32 26.83 15.31 -16.19
C GLU A 32 27.06 16.48 -15.22
N ASP A 33 28.25 17.09 -15.22
CA ASP A 33 28.62 18.14 -14.23
C ASP A 33 27.74 19.39 -14.30
N LYS A 34 27.22 19.75 -15.50
CA LYS A 34 26.27 20.87 -15.63
C LYS A 34 24.99 20.64 -14.83
N HIS A 35 24.64 19.38 -14.57
CA HIS A 35 23.48 18.97 -13.80
C HIS A 35 23.82 18.60 -12.35
N ALA A 36 25.04 18.88 -11.88
CA ALA A 36 25.43 18.55 -10.51
C ALA A 36 24.55 19.25 -9.47
N PRO A 37 24.17 18.58 -8.36
CA PRO A 37 23.32 19.18 -7.32
C PRO A 37 23.84 20.50 -6.78
N ARG A 38 25.17 20.68 -6.71
CA ARG A 38 25.81 21.94 -6.30
C ARG A 38 25.43 23.13 -7.18
N ARG A 39 25.22 22.92 -8.49
CA ARG A 39 24.86 23.98 -9.44
C ARG A 39 23.37 24.26 -9.39
N TRP A 40 22.57 23.21 -9.20
CA TRP A 40 21.13 23.36 -9.00
C TRP A 40 20.79 24.19 -7.76
N LEU A 41 21.53 24.00 -6.66
CA LEU A 41 21.43 24.81 -5.44
C LEU A 41 21.92 26.26 -5.58
N GLN A 42 22.52 26.63 -6.72
CA GLN A 42 22.93 28.01 -7.01
C GLN A 42 21.93 28.71 -7.94
N ASN A 43 20.90 28.00 -8.41
CA ASN A 43 19.88 28.58 -9.26
C ASN A 43 18.91 29.39 -8.41
N GLN A 44 18.70 30.66 -8.79
CA GLN A 44 17.75 31.54 -8.13
C GLN A 44 16.35 30.93 -8.00
N GLN A 45 15.86 30.22 -9.03
CA GLN A 45 14.55 29.56 -8.98
C GLN A 45 14.49 28.48 -7.90
N THR A 46 15.59 27.76 -7.69
CA THR A 46 15.68 26.74 -6.65
C THR A 46 15.69 27.38 -5.27
N ASP A 47 16.43 28.47 -5.08
CA ASP A 47 16.50 29.18 -3.79
C ASP A 47 15.13 29.76 -3.41
N GLU A 48 14.43 30.37 -4.38
CA GLU A 48 13.07 30.88 -4.19
C GLU A 48 12.08 29.75 -3.83
N LEU A 49 12.19 28.59 -4.49
CA LEU A 49 11.36 27.43 -4.18
C LEU A 49 11.64 26.86 -2.79
N ILE A 50 12.91 26.75 -2.39
CA ILE A 50 13.29 26.29 -1.05
C ILE A 50 12.74 27.24 0.01
N ALA A 51 12.83 28.54 -0.21
CA ALA A 51 12.27 29.54 0.68
C ALA A 51 10.75 29.40 0.82
N GLU A 52 10.03 29.17 -0.29
CA GLU A 52 8.58 28.95 -0.28
C GLU A 52 8.18 27.67 0.47
N LEU A 53 8.92 26.57 0.27
CA LEU A 53 8.68 25.31 0.98
C LEU A 53 9.00 25.40 2.47
N SER A 54 9.93 26.27 2.86
CA SER A 54 10.33 26.46 4.25
C SER A 54 9.41 27.40 5.04
N LYS A 55 8.40 28.01 4.40
CA LYS A 55 7.42 28.86 5.10
C LYS A 55 6.46 28.02 5.94
N ASP A 56 6.24 28.45 7.19
CA ASP A 56 5.27 27.85 8.09
C ASP A 56 3.86 27.87 7.46
N GLY A 57 3.23 26.70 7.34
CA GLY A 57 1.86 26.54 6.84
C GLY A 57 1.72 25.91 5.46
N ASN A 58 2.83 25.48 4.83
CA ASN A 58 2.72 24.70 3.60
C ASN A 58 2.14 23.30 3.92
N SER A 59 0.90 23.03 3.50
CA SER A 59 0.12 21.86 3.89
C SER A 59 0.69 20.51 3.41
N SER A 60 1.70 20.54 2.55
CA SER A 60 2.33 19.37 1.96
C SER A 60 3.46 18.77 2.81
N LEU A 61 4.00 19.53 3.77
CA LEU A 61 5.08 19.10 4.65
C LEU A 61 4.58 18.93 6.08
N ASP A 62 5.07 17.90 6.78
CA ASP A 62 4.79 17.76 8.21
C ASP A 62 5.38 18.96 8.96
N LYS A 63 4.68 19.46 10.00
CA LYS A 63 5.14 20.61 10.78
C LYS A 63 6.57 20.33 11.30
N ASN A 64 7.51 21.21 10.96
CA ASN A 64 8.96 21.10 11.25
C ASN A 64 9.77 20.12 10.39
N GLN A 65 9.23 19.65 9.25
CA GLN A 65 10.00 18.81 8.34
C GLN A 65 11.14 19.62 7.70
N GLN A 66 12.37 19.12 7.82
CA GLN A 66 13.53 19.68 7.13
C GLN A 66 13.33 19.53 5.61
N VAL A 67 13.53 20.61 4.84
CA VAL A 67 13.31 20.59 3.37
C VAL A 67 14.58 20.14 2.62
N ILE A 68 15.75 20.50 3.15
CA ILE A 68 17.06 20.18 2.58
C ILE A 68 18.09 19.90 3.68
N GLN A 69 18.94 18.91 3.43
CA GLN A 69 20.07 18.54 4.27
C GLN A 69 21.30 18.29 3.40
N VAL A 70 22.39 19.02 3.66
CA VAL A 70 23.67 18.81 2.98
C VAL A 70 24.65 18.15 3.95
N ILE A 71 24.99 16.89 3.70
CA ILE A 71 25.94 16.12 4.51
C ILE A 71 27.32 16.21 3.87
N LYS A 72 28.28 16.80 4.58
CA LYS A 72 29.68 16.92 4.15
C LYS A 72 30.55 15.88 4.87
N GLY A 73 31.27 15.07 4.11
CA GLY A 73 32.18 14.04 4.63
C GLY A 73 31.51 12.70 4.94
N GLY A 74 32.31 11.63 4.98
CA GLY A 74 31.86 10.26 5.26
C GLY A 74 31.11 9.57 4.10
N ASN A 75 30.74 8.31 4.31
CA ASN A 75 30.06 7.47 3.31
C ASN A 75 28.65 7.97 2.95
N ASN A 76 28.02 8.75 3.83
CA ASN A 76 26.68 9.32 3.63
C ASN A 76 26.70 10.75 3.09
N SER A 77 27.83 11.21 2.56
CA SER A 77 27.91 12.55 1.97
C SER A 77 26.99 12.71 0.75
N GLY A 78 26.42 13.90 0.62
CA GLY A 78 25.50 14.25 -0.46
C GLY A 78 24.48 15.30 -0.06
N THR A 79 23.72 15.75 -1.06
CA THR A 79 22.57 16.63 -0.86
C THR A 79 21.30 15.78 -0.78
N PHE A 80 20.56 15.90 0.31
CA PHE A 80 19.31 15.21 0.56
C PHE A 80 18.17 16.23 0.63
N VAL A 81 17.05 15.94 -0.03
CA VAL A 81 15.92 16.89 -0.12
C VAL A 81 14.57 16.20 -0.02
N CYS A 82 13.52 16.96 0.29
CA CYS A 82 12.14 16.48 0.29
C CYS A 82 11.65 16.11 -1.13
N LYS A 83 10.49 15.43 -1.22
CA LYS A 83 9.97 14.88 -2.48
C LYS A 83 9.76 15.94 -3.56
N GLU A 84 9.23 17.10 -3.18
CA GLU A 84 8.96 18.23 -4.06
C GLU A 84 10.23 18.72 -4.75
N LEU A 85 11.32 18.81 -3.99
CA LEU A 85 12.62 19.20 -4.51
C LEU A 85 13.27 18.12 -5.37
N VAL A 86 13.01 16.82 -5.10
CA VAL A 86 13.42 15.73 -6.01
C VAL A 86 12.75 15.91 -7.37
N ILE A 87 11.46 16.20 -7.39
CA ILE A 87 10.69 16.42 -8.62
C ILE A 87 11.23 17.65 -9.36
N HIS A 88 11.43 18.76 -8.66
CA HIS A 88 11.97 19.98 -9.27
C HIS A 88 13.37 19.74 -9.87
N TYR A 89 14.23 19.03 -9.15
CA TYR A 89 15.56 18.67 -9.65
C TYR A 89 15.48 17.74 -10.88
N ALA A 90 14.60 16.72 -10.84
CA ALA A 90 14.34 15.83 -11.96
C ALA A 90 13.90 16.60 -13.23
N MET A 91 13.02 17.59 -13.05
CA MET A 91 12.56 18.47 -14.13
C MET A 91 13.70 19.28 -14.75
N TRP A 92 14.65 19.74 -13.94
CA TRP A 92 15.77 20.55 -14.37
C TRP A 92 16.88 19.77 -15.10
N ILE A 93 17.09 18.49 -14.76
CA ILE A 93 18.17 17.68 -15.36
C ILE A 93 17.85 17.27 -16.80
N SER A 94 16.62 16.85 -17.08
CA SER A 94 16.29 16.31 -18.40
C SER A 94 14.80 16.46 -18.72
N PRO A 95 14.44 17.05 -19.89
CA PRO A 95 13.06 17.09 -20.36
C PRO A 95 12.42 15.71 -20.47
N LYS A 96 13.20 14.68 -20.86
CA LYS A 96 12.70 13.30 -20.95
C LYS A 96 12.34 12.74 -19.58
N PHE A 97 13.20 12.95 -18.59
CA PHE A 97 12.97 12.47 -17.22
C PHE A 97 11.85 13.28 -16.54
N SER A 98 11.79 14.59 -16.80
CA SER A 98 10.68 15.48 -16.42
C SER A 98 9.33 14.93 -16.86
N LEU A 99 9.20 14.58 -18.15
CA LEU A 99 7.96 14.00 -18.69
C LEU A 99 7.59 12.68 -18.01
N GLN A 100 8.56 11.81 -17.73
CA GLN A 100 8.31 10.55 -17.02
C GLN A 100 7.80 10.78 -15.61
N VAL A 101 8.39 11.72 -14.87
CA VAL A 101 7.95 12.08 -13.52
C VAL A 101 6.56 12.69 -13.56
N ILE A 102 6.31 13.66 -14.45
CA ILE A 102 4.98 14.28 -14.63
C ILE A 102 3.93 13.23 -14.97
N GLN A 103 4.19 12.35 -15.94
CA GLN A 103 3.26 11.27 -16.31
C GLN A 103 3.02 10.31 -15.13
N THR A 104 4.06 9.97 -14.37
CA THR A 104 3.91 9.11 -13.18
C THR A 104 3.02 9.80 -12.14
N PHE A 105 3.19 11.10 -11.90
CA PHE A 105 2.35 11.86 -10.98
C PHE A 105 0.91 11.99 -11.49
N LEU A 106 0.70 12.35 -12.76
CA LEU A 106 -0.64 12.45 -13.35
C LEU A 106 -1.36 11.10 -13.30
N ASN A 107 -0.69 10.02 -13.67
CA ASN A 107 -1.24 8.66 -13.57
C ASN A 107 -1.52 8.29 -12.11
N THR A 108 -0.68 8.70 -11.15
CA THR A 108 -0.93 8.45 -9.72
C THR A 108 -2.13 9.24 -9.22
N VAL A 109 -2.30 10.49 -9.67
CA VAL A 109 -3.46 11.33 -9.30
C VAL A 109 -4.75 10.77 -9.91
N GLU A 110 -4.72 10.37 -11.18
CA GLU A 110 -5.83 9.69 -11.85
C GLU A 110 -6.18 8.37 -11.14
N ASN A 111 -5.18 7.60 -10.71
CA ASN A 111 -5.38 6.38 -9.92
C ASN A 111 -5.76 6.63 -8.45
N SER A 112 -5.41 7.78 -7.87
CA SER A 112 -5.81 8.14 -6.50
C SER A 112 -7.29 8.53 -6.40
N GLY A 113 -7.92 8.89 -7.53
CA GLY A 113 -9.38 8.92 -7.66
C GLY A 113 -10.04 7.54 -7.57
N SER A 114 -9.30 6.45 -7.78
CA SER A 114 -9.82 5.08 -7.69
C SER A 114 -9.84 4.51 -6.26
N LEU A 115 -9.08 5.12 -5.32
CA LEU A 115 -9.08 4.69 -3.91
C LEU A 115 -10.39 5.02 -3.18
N ASN A 116 -11.25 5.86 -3.77
CA ASN A 116 -12.60 6.15 -3.29
C ASN A 116 -13.68 5.58 -4.21
N LYS A 117 -13.40 4.48 -4.94
CA LYS A 117 -14.50 3.69 -5.50
C LYS A 117 -15.21 3.00 -4.32
N PRO A 118 -16.50 3.27 -4.07
CA PRO A 118 -17.22 2.56 -3.02
C PRO A 118 -17.06 1.06 -3.27
N LEU A 119 -16.66 0.32 -2.22
CA LEU A 119 -16.49 -1.12 -2.29
C LEU A 119 -17.73 -1.74 -2.95
N PRO A 120 -17.56 -2.65 -3.92
CA PRO A 120 -18.71 -3.22 -4.63
C PRO A 120 -19.68 -3.90 -3.65
N PRO A 121 -21.01 -3.87 -3.89
CA PRO A 121 -22.00 -4.52 -3.03
C PRO A 121 -21.71 -6.01 -2.76
N GLU A 122 -21.05 -6.69 -3.69
CA GLU A 122 -20.61 -8.08 -3.56
C GLU A 122 -19.63 -8.28 -2.40
N TYR A 123 -18.76 -7.30 -2.14
CA TYR A 123 -17.83 -7.31 -1.01
C TYR A 123 -18.56 -7.42 0.33
N PHE A 124 -19.59 -6.59 0.53
CA PHE A 124 -20.41 -6.61 1.74
C PHE A 124 -21.22 -7.90 1.85
N THR A 125 -21.63 -8.47 0.72
CA THR A 125 -22.33 -9.76 0.67
C THR A 125 -21.43 -10.91 1.14
N HIS A 126 -20.18 -10.96 0.69
CA HIS A 126 -19.22 -11.95 1.14
C HIS A 126 -18.85 -11.78 2.63
N LEU A 127 -18.64 -10.54 3.09
CA LEU A 127 -18.40 -10.27 4.52
C LEU A 127 -19.58 -10.72 5.40
N ALA A 128 -20.82 -10.42 5.00
CA ALA A 128 -22.00 -10.83 5.75
C ALA A 128 -22.09 -12.37 5.87
N LYS A 129 -21.77 -13.09 4.79
CA LYS A 129 -21.68 -14.56 4.78
C LYS A 129 -20.59 -15.05 5.74
N MET A 130 -19.38 -14.49 5.69
CA MET A 130 -18.26 -14.87 6.56
C MET A 130 -18.59 -14.64 8.06
N THR A 131 -19.15 -13.48 8.40
CA THR A 131 -19.57 -13.16 9.77
C THR A 131 -20.62 -14.15 10.28
N ARG A 132 -21.58 -14.54 9.43
CA ARG A 132 -22.59 -15.55 9.77
C ARG A 132 -21.97 -16.93 10.04
N TYR A 133 -20.97 -17.34 9.25
CA TYR A 133 -20.25 -18.60 9.47
C TYR A 133 -19.46 -18.59 10.78
N ALA A 134 -18.70 -17.51 11.02
CA ALA A 134 -17.95 -17.34 12.25
C ALA A 134 -18.87 -17.35 13.50
N GLY A 135 -20.02 -16.68 13.41
CA GLY A 135 -21.02 -16.69 14.49
C GLY A 135 -21.57 -18.09 14.80
N LYS A 136 -21.88 -18.88 13.76
CA LYS A 136 -22.34 -20.28 13.96
C LYS A 136 -21.26 -21.19 14.54
N LEU A 137 -20.00 -21.04 14.11
CA LEU A 137 -18.86 -21.76 14.69
C LEU A 137 -18.66 -21.41 16.17
N TRP A 138 -18.77 -20.14 16.51
CA TRP A 138 -18.65 -19.68 17.89
C TRP A 138 -19.77 -20.24 18.77
N GLN A 139 -21.02 -20.21 18.30
CA GLN A 139 -22.16 -20.84 18.99
C GLN A 139 -21.92 -22.33 19.23
N PHE A 140 -21.37 -23.04 18.23
CA PHE A 140 -21.00 -24.45 18.35
C PHE A 140 -19.97 -24.69 19.42
N GLN A 141 -18.85 -23.96 19.35
CA GLN A 141 -17.78 -24.10 20.30
C GLN A 141 -18.27 -23.87 21.73
N ASN A 142 -19.04 -22.81 21.97
CA ASN A 142 -19.61 -22.54 23.28
C ASN A 142 -20.53 -23.66 23.76
N LEU A 143 -21.43 -24.14 22.89
CA LEU A 143 -22.39 -25.18 23.25
C LEU A 143 -21.68 -26.50 23.60
N MET A 144 -20.66 -26.88 22.82
CA MET A 144 -19.85 -28.07 23.07
C MET A 144 -18.99 -27.95 24.33
N CYS A 145 -18.46 -26.75 24.63
CA CYS A 145 -17.69 -26.53 25.85
C CYS A 145 -18.57 -26.50 27.12
N GLN A 146 -19.79 -25.97 27.04
CA GLN A 146 -20.65 -25.75 28.21
C GLN A 146 -21.62 -26.92 28.47
N SER A 147 -22.19 -27.52 27.43
CA SER A 147 -23.25 -28.55 27.58
C SER A 147 -23.26 -29.56 26.41
N PRO A 148 -22.18 -30.35 26.24
CA PRO A 148 -21.98 -31.21 25.06
C PRO A 148 -23.05 -32.30 24.89
N ASN A 149 -23.71 -32.73 25.98
CA ASN A 149 -24.73 -33.78 25.95
C ASN A 149 -26.18 -33.23 25.93
N SER A 150 -26.35 -31.91 25.80
CA SER A 150 -27.67 -31.29 25.71
C SER A 150 -28.40 -31.71 24.42
N GLU A 151 -29.73 -31.71 24.45
CA GLU A 151 -30.55 -31.94 23.25
C GLU A 151 -30.26 -30.91 22.16
N GLN A 152 -29.90 -29.69 22.54
CA GLN A 152 -29.48 -28.63 21.62
C GLN A 152 -28.16 -28.98 20.93
N ALA A 153 -27.16 -29.49 21.67
CA ALA A 153 -25.90 -29.94 21.09
C ALA A 153 -26.10 -31.12 20.12
N LYS A 154 -26.94 -32.09 20.48
CA LYS A 154 -27.30 -33.22 19.61
C LYS A 154 -28.02 -32.76 18.34
N THR A 155 -28.99 -31.86 18.48
CA THR A 155 -29.72 -31.28 17.35
C THR A 155 -28.76 -30.57 16.40
N MET A 156 -27.85 -29.76 16.95
CA MET A 156 -26.89 -29.01 16.16
C MET A 156 -25.84 -29.89 15.48
N LEU A 157 -25.40 -30.98 16.13
CA LEU A 157 -24.56 -31.99 15.51
C LEU A 157 -25.28 -32.69 14.35
N ASN A 158 -26.57 -33.00 14.50
CA ASN A 158 -27.37 -33.58 13.42
C ASN A 158 -27.53 -32.62 12.22
N GLU A 159 -27.65 -31.31 12.45
CA GLU A 159 -27.66 -30.31 11.37
C GLU A 159 -26.34 -30.23 10.60
N LEU A 160 -25.23 -30.67 11.20
CA LEU A 160 -23.90 -30.71 10.59
C LEU A 160 -23.63 -32.03 9.84
N VAL A 161 -24.44 -33.06 10.02
CA VAL A 161 -24.27 -34.35 9.32
C VAL A 161 -24.93 -34.27 7.94
N TYR A 162 -24.14 -34.43 6.88
CA TYR A 162 -24.63 -34.69 5.54
C TYR A 162 -24.17 -36.08 5.10
N SER A 163 -25.12 -36.98 4.89
CA SER A 163 -24.85 -38.30 4.33
C SER A 163 -24.81 -38.19 2.81
N THR A 164 -23.68 -38.56 2.23
CA THR A 164 -23.53 -38.75 0.77
C THR A 164 -23.95 -40.15 0.33
N ASN A 165 -24.07 -41.11 1.26
CA ASN A 165 -24.63 -42.46 1.11
C ASN A 165 -24.96 -43.07 2.48
N ILE A 166 -25.87 -44.06 2.52
CA ILE A 166 -26.37 -44.73 3.75
C ILE A 166 -25.24 -45.31 4.64
N ASN A 167 -24.08 -45.62 4.06
CA ASN A 167 -22.97 -46.31 4.73
C ASN A 167 -21.76 -45.42 5.05
N GLU A 168 -21.77 -44.14 4.66
CA GLU A 168 -20.65 -43.21 4.91
C GLU A 168 -21.18 -41.89 5.48
N THR A 169 -21.15 -41.79 6.81
CA THR A 169 -21.41 -40.54 7.54
C THR A 169 -20.12 -39.73 7.62
N GLY A 170 -19.90 -38.86 6.65
CA GLY A 170 -18.86 -37.83 6.73
C GLY A 170 -19.38 -36.62 7.52
N PHE A 171 -18.62 -36.17 8.52
CA PHE A 171 -18.85 -34.86 9.15
C PHE A 171 -18.29 -33.77 8.24
N LEU A 172 -19.10 -33.24 7.33
CA LEU A 172 -18.74 -32.08 6.53
C LEU A 172 -19.41 -30.85 7.17
N PHE A 173 -18.62 -29.82 7.52
CA PHE A 173 -19.12 -28.54 8.03
C PHE A 173 -19.90 -27.78 6.94
N ILE A 174 -21.10 -28.29 6.60
CA ILE A 174 -22.01 -27.63 5.68
C ILE A 174 -22.87 -26.70 6.52
N PHE A 175 -22.30 -25.59 6.97
CA PHE A 175 -23.15 -24.42 7.21
C PHE A 175 -23.93 -24.21 5.93
N LYS A 176 -25.26 -24.30 5.93
CA LYS A 176 -26.04 -23.97 4.73
C LYS A 176 -26.15 -22.44 4.61
N PRO A 177 -25.89 -21.86 3.41
CA PRO A 177 -25.40 -22.51 2.18
C PRO A 177 -23.90 -22.86 2.25
N ASN A 178 -23.47 -23.84 1.43
CA ASN A 178 -22.14 -24.47 1.46
C ASN A 178 -20.97 -23.47 1.60
N LEU A 179 -20.31 -23.47 2.77
CA LEU A 179 -19.16 -22.63 3.09
C LEU A 179 -18.04 -22.71 2.04
N LYS A 180 -17.74 -23.90 1.52
CA LYS A 180 -16.69 -24.09 0.51
C LYS A 180 -17.02 -23.35 -0.78
N ALA A 181 -18.28 -23.41 -1.22
CA ALA A 181 -18.73 -22.72 -2.43
C ALA A 181 -18.69 -21.20 -2.25
N ASP A 182 -19.09 -20.71 -1.08
CA ASP A 182 -19.07 -19.28 -0.77
C ASP A 182 -17.65 -18.72 -0.63
N ILE A 183 -16.71 -19.49 -0.07
CA ILE A 183 -15.29 -19.13 -0.03
C ILE A 183 -14.71 -19.11 -1.44
N GLN A 184 -14.98 -20.13 -2.26
CA GLN A 184 -14.50 -20.17 -3.64
C GLN A 184 -15.03 -18.99 -4.45
N GLN A 185 -16.34 -18.68 -4.31
CA GLN A 185 -16.94 -17.52 -4.96
C GLN A 185 -16.26 -16.20 -4.54
N ALA A 186 -15.95 -16.03 -3.25
CA ALA A 186 -15.26 -14.84 -2.76
C ALA A 186 -13.83 -14.74 -3.32
N VAL A 187 -13.12 -15.87 -3.37
CA VAL A 187 -11.74 -15.96 -3.89
C VAL A 187 -11.71 -15.66 -5.40
N ASP A 188 -12.60 -16.28 -6.19
CA ASP A 188 -12.70 -16.04 -7.63
C ASP A 188 -13.05 -14.57 -7.93
N TRP A 189 -13.94 -13.98 -7.13
CA TRP A 189 -14.27 -12.57 -7.22
C TRP A 189 -13.07 -11.66 -6.91
N LEU A 190 -12.32 -11.92 -5.83
CA LEU A 190 -11.12 -11.16 -5.48
C LEU A 190 -10.04 -11.25 -6.57
N HIS A 191 -9.80 -12.44 -7.13
CA HIS A 191 -8.87 -12.63 -8.24
C HIS A 191 -9.29 -11.80 -9.46
N THR A 192 -10.58 -11.78 -9.79
CA THR A 192 -11.13 -10.99 -10.89
C THR A 192 -10.91 -9.49 -10.67
N GLN A 193 -11.08 -9.00 -9.43
CA GLN A 193 -10.83 -7.57 -9.12
C GLN A 193 -9.34 -7.22 -9.16
N SER A 194 -8.44 -8.13 -8.76
CA SER A 194 -6.99 -7.88 -8.77
C SER A 194 -6.35 -7.81 -10.16
N GLN A 195 -7.02 -8.32 -11.21
CA GLN A 195 -6.54 -8.29 -12.59
C GLN A 195 -7.00 -7.04 -13.37
N VAL A 196 -7.90 -6.23 -12.78
CA VAL A 196 -8.47 -5.03 -13.38
C VAL A 196 -7.76 -3.74 -12.91
N ILE A 197 -6.84 -3.87 -11.94
CA ILE A 197 -5.97 -2.81 -11.41
C ILE A 197 -4.57 -3.00 -12.00
#